data_AF-A0A529XRE9-F1
#
_entry.id   AF-A0A529XRE9-F1
#
_cell.length_a   1.000
_cell.length_b   1.000
_cell.length_c   1.000
_cell.angle_alpha   90.00
_cell.angle_beta   90.00
_cell.angle_gamma   90.00
#
_symmetry.space_group_name_H-M   'P 1'
#
loop_
_entity.id
_entity.type
_entity.pdbx_description
1 polymer ?
#
loop_
_entity_poly.entity_id
_entity_poly.type
_entity_poly.pdbx_seq_one_letter_code
_entity_poly.pdbx_strand_id
1 'polypeptide(L)' 'MRGTVFHYDENHDYGYINGVDGKRYIFGRKDLTEGMPLAKGLLVQFTPDDGT' A
#
# COMPACT_ATOMS: atom_id res chain seq x y z
N MET A 1 -5.15 6.64 7.36
CA MET A 1 -4.74 7.42 6.18
C MET A 1 -5.41 6.87 4.92
N ARG A 2 -5.54 7.65 3.84
CA ARG A 2 -6.12 7.23 2.55
C ARG A 2 -5.10 7.39 1.44
N GLY A 3 -5.22 6.56 0.40
CA GLY A 3 -4.33 6.62 -0.76
C GLY A 3 -4.76 5.73 -1.91
N THR A 4 -3.91 5.62 -2.93
CA THR A 4 -4.06 4.66 -4.03
C THR A 4 -2.86 3.74 -4.14
N VAL A 5 -3.08 2.46 -4.43
CA VAL A 5 -2.00 1.52 -4.74
C VAL A 5 -1.24 2.04 -5.96
N PHE A 6 0.04 2.31 -5.80
CA PHE A 6 0.90 2.77 -6.89
C PHE A 6 1.47 1.58 -7.67
N HIS A 7 1.94 0.56 -6.95
CA HIS A 7 2.56 -0.63 -7.50
C HIS A 7 2.62 -1.73 -6.43
N TYR A 8 2.58 -3.00 -6.84
CA TYR A 8 2.90 -4.16 -6.03
C TYR A 8 3.82 -5.06 -6.84
N ASP A 9 4.91 -5.50 -6.21
CA ASP A 9 5.87 -6.44 -6.78
C ASP A 9 5.64 -7.81 -6.14
N GLU A 10 5.05 -8.73 -6.91
CA GLU A 10 4.73 -10.08 -6.44
C GLU A 10 5.98 -10.94 -6.18
N ASN A 11 7.12 -10.63 -6.81
CA ASN A 11 8.35 -11.41 -6.62
C ASN A 11 9.07 -11.07 -5.30
N HIS A 12 8.85 -9.85 -4.80
CA HIS A 12 9.52 -9.33 -3.62
C HIS A 12 8.56 -9.06 -2.45
N ASP A 13 7.27 -9.33 -2.61
CA ASP A 13 6.21 -9.23 -1.59
C ASP A 13 6.07 -7.85 -0.93
N TYR A 14 6.35 -6.78 -1.67
CA TYR A 14 6.11 -5.41 -1.24
C TYR A 14 5.42 -4.57 -2.30
N GLY A 15 4.75 -3.52 -1.85
CA GLY A 15 4.15 -2.53 -2.72
C GLY A 15 4.23 -1.14 -2.14
N TYR A 16 3.72 -0.19 -2.91
CA TYR A 16 3.66 1.19 -2.50
C TYR A 16 2.27 1.80 -2.66
N ILE A 17 1.95 2.75 -1.78
CA ILE A 17 0.74 3.56 -1.79
C ILE A 17 1.12 5.03 -1.97
N ASN A 18 0.45 5.74 -2.88
CA ASN A 18 0.44 7.20 -2.89
C ASN A 18 -0.59 7.68 -1.88
N GLY A 19 -0.14 8.29 -0.79
CA GLY A 19 -1.00 8.94 0.18
C GLY A 19 -1.65 10.20 -0.41
N VAL A 20 -2.85 10.51 0.07
CA VAL A 20 -3.53 11.79 -0.29
C VAL A 20 -2.80 13.03 0.24
N ASP A 21 -1.86 12.83 1.16
CA ASP A 21 -0.96 13.86 1.68
C ASP A 21 0.27 14.12 0.78
N GLY A 22 0.35 13.42 -0.37
CA GLY A 22 1.44 13.55 -1.33
C GLY A 22 2.68 12.70 -1.01
N LYS A 23 2.67 11.92 0.08
CA LYS A 23 3.78 11.03 0.45
C LYS A 23 3.63 9.64 -0.15
N ARG A 24 4.74 8.90 -0.18
CA ARG A 24 4.82 7.51 -0.63
C ARG A 24 4.99 6.60 0.58
N TYR A 25 4.14 5.59 0.69
CA TYR A 25 4.17 4.61 1.78
C TYR A 25 4.49 3.23 1.23
N ILE A 26 5.21 2.42 2.00
CA ILE A 26 5.50 1.02 1.70
C ILE A 26 4.53 0.12 2.48
N PHE A 27 4.17 -1.01 1.90
CA PHE A 27 3.46 -2.08 2.60
C PHE A 27 3.99 -3.43 2.12
N GLY A 28 4.00 -4.43 3.01
CA GLY A 28 4.29 -5.82 2.66
C GLY A 28 3.02 -6.64 2.49
N ARG A 29 3.15 -7.86 1.95
CA ARG A 29 2.04 -8.82 1.84
C ARG A 29 1.31 -9.04 3.19
N LYS A 30 2.07 -9.08 4.29
CA LYS A 30 1.56 -9.29 5.66
C LYS A 30 0.65 -8.17 6.17
N ASP A 31 0.74 -6.98 5.58
CA ASP A 31 -0.03 -5.81 6.02
C ASP A 31 -1.41 -5.74 5.33
N LEU A 32 -1.69 -6.66 4.39
CA LEU A 32 -2.94 -6.71 3.64
C LEU A 32 -3.99 -7.55 4.33
N THR A 33 -5.26 -7.16 4.15
CA THR A 33 -6.38 -8.05 4.45
C THR A 33 -6.40 -9.21 3.45
N GLU A 34 -6.72 -10.40 3.93
CA GLU A 34 -6.80 -11.60 3.08
C GLU A 34 -7.75 -11.39 1.90
N GLY A 35 -7.32 -11.83 0.71
CA GLY A 35 -8.11 -11.69 -0.53
C GLY A 35 -8.19 -10.27 -1.10
N MET A 36 -7.49 -9.29 -0.53
CA MET A 36 -7.51 -7.92 -1.02
C MET A 36 -6.88 -7.82 -2.42
N PRO A 37 -7.55 -7.20 -3.40
CA PRO A 37 -6.97 -6.96 -4.72
C PRO A 37 -5.82 -5.95 -4.64
N LEU A 38 -4.78 -6.13 -5.45
CA LEU A 38 -3.59 -5.24 -5.51
C LEU A 38 -3.45 -4.56 -6.86
N ALA A 39 -4.57 -4.09 -7.40
CA ALA A 39 -4.58 -3.37 -8.67
C ALA A 39 -4.03 -1.93 -8.49
N LYS A 40 -3.16 -1.50 -9.42
CA LYS A 40 -2.71 -0.11 -9.48
C LYS A 40 -3.92 0.83 -9.60
N GLY A 41 -3.92 1.89 -8.79
CA GLY A 41 -5.00 2.87 -8.68
C GLY A 41 -6.11 2.50 -7.69
N LEU A 42 -6.08 1.30 -7.09
CA LEU A 42 -7.06 0.90 -6.10
C LEU A 42 -7.03 1.84 -4.89
N LEU A 43 -8.20 2.34 -4.49
CA LEU A 43 -8.36 3.17 -3.30
C LEU A 43 -8.25 2.30 -2.04
N VAL A 44 -7.42 2.76 -1.10
CA VAL A 44 -7.14 2.04 0.14
C VAL A 44 -7.18 2.95 1.36
N GLN A 45 -7.54 2.35 2.49
CA GLN A 45 -7.37 2.93 3.82
C GLN A 45 -6.29 2.12 4.53
N PHE A 46 -5.33 2.81 5.14
CA PHE A 46 -4.18 2.18 5.78
C PHE A 46 -3.70 3.02 6.97
N THR A 47 -3.00 2.39 7.90
CA THR A 47 -2.26 3.08 8.97
C THR A 47 -0.80 3.18 8.52
N PRO A 48 -0.24 4.39 8.36
CA PRO A 48 1.18 4.51 8.07
C PRO A 48 1.98 4.07 9.29
N ASP A 49 2.97 3.20 9.10
CA ASP A 49 3.97 3.00 10.14
C ASP A 49 4.72 4.33 10.35
N ASP A 50 4.94 4.66 11.61
CA ASP A 50 5.53 5.90 12.12
C ASP A 50 6.98 6.12 11.63
N GLY A 51 7.52 5.18 10.85
CA GLY A 51 8.92 5.09 10.45
C GLY A 51 9.77 4.54 11.58
N THR A 52 9.92 3.22 11.65
CA THR A 52 10.95 2.56 12.47
C THR A 52 11.81 1.66 11.60
#